data_AF-A1UPJ6-F1
#
_entry.id   AF-A1UPJ6-F1
#
_cell.length_a   1.000
_cell.length_b   1.000
_cell.length_c   1.000
_cell.angle_alpha   90.00
_cell.angle_beta   90.00
_cell.angle_gamma   90.00
#
_symmetry.space_group_name_H-M   'P 1'
#
loop_
_entity.id
_entity.type
_entity.pdbx_description
1 polymer ?
#
loop_
_entity_poly.entity_id
_entity_poly.type
_entity_poly.pdbx_seq_one_letter_code
_entity_poly.pdbx_strand_id
1 'polypeptide(L)'
;MTPTSSSIATGNTNGYRRYDRTAITRLHFIRAGQAAGLTLDDIASIVDLRDHGTAPCEHLHALLSGKLDDITQRQQELASLATELRRLLHRSRTLNPLNCTDARICHILSEAP
;
A
#
# COMPACT_ATOMS: atom_id res chain seq x y z
N MET A 1 11.94 38.68 -30.74
CA MET A 1 10.63 38.20 -31.22
C MET A 1 10.89 37.19 -32.33
N THR A 2 10.87 35.91 -31.99
CA THR A 2 10.90 34.78 -32.94
C THR A 2 9.66 33.94 -32.64
N PRO A 3 8.93 33.46 -33.66
CA PRO A 3 7.61 32.90 -33.46
C PRO A 3 7.70 31.50 -32.85
N THR A 4 6.81 31.27 -31.90
CA THR A 4 6.43 30.01 -31.29
C THR A 4 5.92 29.04 -32.36
N SER A 5 6.56 27.88 -32.50
CA SER A 5 5.95 26.72 -33.17
C SER A 5 5.69 25.63 -32.14
N SER A 6 4.48 25.67 -31.57
CA SER A 6 3.87 24.52 -30.90
C SER A 6 3.61 23.43 -31.94
N SER A 7 4.25 22.27 -31.79
CA SER A 7 3.94 21.09 -32.61
C SER A 7 3.30 20.03 -31.72
N ILE A 8 1.97 19.90 -31.84
CA ILE A 8 1.19 18.78 -31.34
C ILE A 8 1.11 17.76 -32.49
N ALA A 9 1.79 16.61 -32.38
CA ALA A 9 1.64 15.47 -33.30
C ALA A 9 0.92 14.34 -32.55
N THR A 10 -0.42 14.26 -32.64
CA THR A 10 -1.21 13.44 -33.59
C THR A 10 -0.89 11.94 -33.55
N GLY A 11 -1.83 11.17 -32.98
CA GLY A 11 -1.84 9.71 -33.00
C GLY A 11 -1.89 9.16 -34.44
N ASN A 12 -1.31 7.98 -34.64
CA ASN A 12 -1.20 7.36 -35.95
C ASN A 12 -2.56 6.87 -36.50
N THR A 13 -2.65 6.87 -37.82
CA THR A 13 -3.80 6.47 -38.64
C THR A 13 -4.09 4.95 -38.65
N ASN A 14 -3.54 4.17 -37.70
CA ASN A 14 -3.70 2.72 -37.65
C ASN A 14 -4.06 2.17 -36.25
N GLY A 15 -4.46 3.02 -35.29
CA GLY A 15 -4.96 2.61 -33.98
C GLY A 15 -3.92 2.11 -32.96
N TYR A 16 -2.63 2.04 -33.32
CA TYR A 16 -1.57 1.57 -32.44
C TYR A 16 -0.94 2.70 -31.62
N ARG A 17 -0.88 2.58 -30.29
CA ARG A 17 -0.11 3.56 -29.49
C ARG A 17 1.40 3.38 -29.72
N ARG A 18 2.08 4.45 -30.15
CA ARG A 18 3.55 4.51 -30.20
C ARG A 18 4.05 5.10 -28.88
N TYR A 19 4.99 4.40 -28.24
CA TYR A 19 5.66 4.83 -27.03
C TYR A 19 7.13 5.06 -27.33
N ASP A 20 7.65 6.18 -26.84
CA ASP A 20 9.08 6.48 -26.92
C ASP A 20 9.81 5.96 -25.66
N ARG A 21 11.11 6.24 -25.57
CA ARG A 21 11.93 5.82 -24.44
C ARG A 21 11.52 6.51 -23.13
N THR A 22 10.91 7.69 -23.19
CA THR A 22 10.43 8.40 -21.98
C THR A 22 9.26 7.66 -21.35
N ALA A 23 8.38 7.08 -22.16
CA ALA A 23 7.28 6.24 -21.69
C ALA A 23 7.79 4.98 -20.97
N ILE A 24 8.88 4.38 -21.45
CA ILE A 24 9.51 3.23 -20.77
C ILE A 24 10.05 3.63 -19.39
N THR A 25 10.75 4.77 -19.30
CA THR A 25 11.23 5.30 -18.02
C THR A 25 10.08 5.57 -17.05
N ARG A 26 8.98 6.16 -17.53
CA ARG A 26 7.77 6.41 -16.73
C ARG A 26 7.14 5.10 -16.23
N LEU A 27 7.10 4.06 -17.05
CA LEU A 27 6.61 2.73 -16.63
C LEU A 27 7.49 2.08 -15.57
N HIS A 28 8.82 2.20 -15.68
CA HIS A 28 9.72 1.71 -14.62
C HIS A 28 9.48 2.42 -13.31
N PHE A 29 9.29 3.74 -13.33
CA PHE A 29 8.95 4.52 -12.15
C PHE A 29 7.61 4.08 -11.53
N ILE A 30 6.56 3.93 -12.35
CA ILE A 30 5.25 3.47 -11.88
C ILE A 30 5.36 2.10 -11.21
N ARG A 31 6.06 1.13 -11.83
CA ARG A 31 6.24 -0.20 -11.25
C ARG A 31 7.01 -0.17 -9.93
N ALA A 32 8.03 0.67 -9.82
CA ALA A 32 8.77 0.83 -8.58
C ALA A 32 7.90 1.43 -7.46
N GLY A 33 7.08 2.44 -7.77
CA GLY A 33 6.13 3.03 -6.83
C GLY A 33 5.07 2.02 -6.35
N GLN A 34 4.53 1.21 -7.27
CA GLN A 34 3.58 0.15 -6.93
C GLN A 34 4.22 -0.92 -6.03
N ALA A 35 5.46 -1.32 -6.32
CA ALA A 35 6.20 -2.27 -5.49
C ALA A 35 6.49 -1.71 -4.07
N ALA A 36 6.62 -0.39 -3.94
CA ALA A 36 6.73 0.30 -2.65
C ALA A 36 5.37 0.46 -1.93
N GLY A 37 4.27 0.01 -2.53
CA GLY A 37 2.94 0.05 -1.93
C GLY A 37 2.22 1.39 -2.06
N LEU A 38 2.69 2.27 -2.96
CA LEU A 38 2.00 3.51 -3.34
C LEU A 38 0.83 3.20 -4.27
N THR A 39 -0.23 4.00 -4.18
CA THR A 39 -1.38 3.91 -5.08
C THR A 39 -1.07 4.54 -6.44
N LEU A 40 -1.91 4.27 -7.44
CA LEU A 40 -1.78 4.95 -8.74
C LEU A 40 -2.00 6.46 -8.63
N ASP A 41 -2.83 6.92 -7.69
CA ASP A 41 -3.08 8.35 -7.46
C ASP A 41 -1.84 9.03 -6.85
N ASP A 42 -1.20 8.38 -5.86
CA ASP A 42 0.08 8.86 -5.31
C ASP A 42 1.14 8.99 -6.42
N ILE A 43 1.27 7.96 -7.24
CA ILE A 43 2.22 7.95 -8.35
C ILE A 43 1.87 9.02 -9.38
N ALA A 44 0.59 9.20 -9.71
CA ALA A 44 0.14 10.26 -10.63
C ALA A 44 0.52 11.65 -10.11
N SER A 45 0.31 11.91 -8.81
CA SER A 45 0.69 13.19 -8.20
C SER A 45 2.20 13.48 -8.27
N ILE A 46 3.05 12.45 -8.14
CA ILE A 46 4.50 12.59 -8.28
C ILE A 46 4.88 12.93 -9.72
N VAL A 47 4.26 12.26 -10.70
CA VAL A 47 4.59 12.52 -12.10
C VAL A 47 4.07 13.89 -12.54
N ASP A 48 2.91 14.32 -12.04
CA ASP A 48 2.38 15.66 -12.31
C ASP A 48 3.33 16.77 -11.84
N LEU A 49 3.88 16.66 -10.63
CA LEU A 49 4.91 17.59 -10.13
C LEU A 49 6.13 17.67 -11.06
N ARG A 50 6.59 16.52 -11.56
CA ARG A 50 7.72 16.46 -12.50
C ARG A 50 7.36 17.07 -13.85
N ASP A 51 6.17 16.78 -14.37
CA ASP A 51 5.67 17.30 -15.65
C ASP A 51 5.51 18.83 -15.58
N HIS A 52 5.26 19.40 -14.38
CA HIS A 52 5.29 20.82 -14.08
C HIS A 52 6.67 21.41 -13.76
N GLY A 53 7.76 20.64 -13.96
CA GLY A 53 9.13 21.11 -13.77
C GLY A 53 9.58 21.20 -12.30
N THR A 54 8.75 20.74 -11.36
CA THR A 54 9.06 20.73 -9.92
C THR A 54 9.77 19.43 -9.54
N ALA A 55 10.71 19.49 -8.59
CA ALA A 55 11.36 18.30 -8.06
C ALA A 55 10.40 17.56 -7.11
N PRO A 56 10.05 16.28 -7.36
CA PRO A 56 9.06 15.56 -6.55
C PRO A 56 9.66 14.90 -5.29
N CYS A 57 10.95 15.12 -5.00
CA CYS A 57 11.69 14.35 -3.99
C CYS A 57 11.07 14.45 -2.58
N GLU A 58 10.67 15.65 -2.17
CA GLU A 58 10.03 15.87 -0.86
C GLU A 58 8.64 15.22 -0.80
N HIS A 59 7.85 15.34 -1.87
CA HIS A 59 6.53 14.71 -1.96
C HIS A 59 6.62 13.18 -1.92
N LEU A 60 7.55 12.59 -2.69
CA LEU A 60 7.82 11.16 -2.66
C LEU A 60 8.27 10.69 -1.27
N HIS A 61 9.13 11.47 -0.61
CA HIS A 61 9.56 11.16 0.75
C HIS A 61 8.37 11.10 1.70
N ALA A 62 7.50 12.12 1.69
CA ALA A 62 6.32 12.18 2.54
C ALA A 62 5.39 10.96 2.34
N LEU A 63 5.14 10.58 1.08
CA LEU A 63 4.33 9.40 0.75
C LEU A 63 4.95 8.10 1.26
N LEU A 64 6.25 7.91 1.10
CA LEU A 64 6.95 6.73 1.59
C LEU A 64 6.99 6.66 3.12
N SER A 65 7.20 7.80 3.79
CA SER A 65 7.14 7.89 5.25
C SER A 65 5.75 7.50 5.77
N GLY A 66 4.69 8.08 5.22
CA GLY A 66 3.32 7.72 5.61
C GLY A 66 3.02 6.24 5.37
N LYS A 67 3.47 5.68 4.25
CA LYS A 67 3.29 4.25 3.97
C LYS A 67 4.02 3.36 4.98
N LEU A 68 5.22 3.75 5.41
CA LEU A 68 5.99 3.03 6.42
C LEU A 68 5.31 3.08 7.79
N ASP A 69 4.74 4.24 8.15
CA ASP A 69 4.01 4.41 9.40
C ASP A 69 2.76 3.52 9.45
N ASP A 70 1.96 3.51 8.37
CA ASP A 70 0.79 2.64 8.23
C ASP A 70 1.16 1.15 8.38
N ILE A 71 2.25 0.73 7.71
CA ILE A 71 2.73 -0.65 7.79
C ILE A 71 3.16 -0.98 9.22
N THR A 72 3.91 -0.09 9.87
CA THR A 72 4.38 -0.27 11.24
C THR A 72 3.21 -0.38 12.22
N GLN A 73 2.21 0.48 12.09
CA GLN A 73 0.99 0.41 12.91
C GLN A 73 0.28 -0.92 12.70
N ARG A 74 0.11 -1.35 11.44
CA ARG A 74 -0.55 -2.61 11.15
C ARG A 74 0.22 -3.82 11.70
N GLN A 75 1.55 -3.79 11.67
CA GLN A 75 2.38 -4.82 12.29
C GLN A 75 2.14 -4.91 13.80
N GLN A 76 2.04 -3.77 14.49
CA GLN A 76 1.76 -3.74 15.94
C GLN A 76 0.39 -4.32 16.26
N GLU A 77 -0.66 -3.94 15.51
CA GLU A 77 -2.00 -4.50 15.66
C GLU A 77 -2.01 -6.03 15.47
N LEU A 78 -1.35 -6.51 14.41
CA LEU A 78 -1.27 -7.94 14.12
C LEU A 78 -0.45 -8.69 15.18
N ALA A 79 0.61 -8.09 15.72
CA ALA A 79 1.41 -8.68 16.80
C ALA A 79 0.59 -8.81 18.09
N SER A 80 -0.22 -7.80 18.41
CA SER A 80 -1.14 -7.82 19.55
C SER A 80 -2.18 -8.94 19.40
N LEU A 81 -2.84 -9.01 18.25
CA LEU A 81 -3.80 -10.07 17.94
C LEU A 81 -3.16 -11.47 18.00
N ALA A 82 -1.96 -11.62 17.43
CA ALA A 82 -1.23 -12.88 17.47
C ALA A 82 -0.88 -13.30 18.91
N THR A 83 -0.60 -12.34 19.79
CA THR A 83 -0.36 -12.60 21.22
C THR A 83 -1.61 -13.13 21.90
N GLU A 84 -2.75 -12.50 21.64
CA GLU A 84 -4.03 -12.93 22.20
C GLU A 84 -4.44 -14.32 21.70
N LEU A 85 -4.28 -14.59 20.40
CA LEU A 85 -4.53 -15.92 19.83
C LEU A 85 -3.64 -16.99 20.46
N ARG A 86 -2.36 -16.70 20.74
CA ARG A 86 -1.46 -17.63 21.45
C ARG A 86 -1.94 -17.89 22.88
N ARG A 87 -2.44 -16.87 23.59
CA ARG A 87 -3.01 -17.01 24.94
C ARG A 87 -4.21 -17.94 24.93
N LEU A 88 -5.15 -17.73 24.00
CA LEU A 88 -6.33 -18.56 23.83
C LEU A 88 -5.97 -20.02 23.50
N LEU A 89 -4.97 -20.23 22.63
CA LEU A 89 -4.47 -21.56 22.29
C LEU A 89 -3.73 -22.25 23.45
N HIS A 90 -3.02 -21.50 24.29
CA HIS A 90 -2.41 -22.08 25.49
C HIS A 90 -3.49 -22.56 26.47
N ARG A 91 -4.51 -21.72 26.71
CA ARG A 91 -5.65 -22.07 27.56
C ARG A 91 -6.40 -23.31 27.06
N SER A 92 -6.60 -23.43 25.75
CA SER A 92 -7.29 -24.60 25.20
C SER A 92 -6.58 -25.91 25.49
N ARG A 93 -5.24 -25.90 25.58
CA ARG A 93 -4.43 -27.08 25.90
C ARG A 93 -4.43 -27.45 27.39
N THR A 94 -4.65 -26.49 28.28
CA THR A 94 -4.61 -26.70 29.74
C THR A 94 -5.99 -26.97 30.33
N LEU A 95 -7.07 -26.73 29.58
CA LEU A 95 -8.43 -27.01 30.05
C LEU A 95 -8.70 -28.52 30.07
N ASN A 96 -9.21 -29.00 31.20
CA ASN A 96 -9.77 -30.34 31.28
C ASN A 96 -11.18 -30.31 30.64
N PRO A 97 -11.46 -31.12 29.59
CA PRO A 97 -12.77 -31.17 28.96
C PRO A 97 -13.93 -31.47 29.94
N LEU A 98 -13.65 -32.18 31.04
CA LEU A 98 -14.64 -32.47 32.08
C LEU A 98 -15.12 -31.23 32.85
N ASN A 99 -14.35 -30.13 32.79
CA ASN A 99 -14.71 -28.86 33.42
C ASN A 99 -15.53 -27.94 32.50
N CYS A 100 -15.76 -28.34 31.25
CA CYS A 100 -16.64 -27.63 30.33
C CYS A 100 -18.09 -27.96 30.71
N THR A 101 -18.73 -27.07 31.48
CA THR A 101 -20.14 -27.19 31.84
C THR A 101 -21.03 -26.45 30.83
N ASP A 102 -22.27 -26.93 30.67
CA ASP A 102 -23.30 -26.35 29.78
C ASP A 102 -23.67 -24.89 30.12
N ALA A 103 -23.20 -24.37 31.26
CA ALA A 103 -23.45 -22.99 31.69
C ALA A 103 -22.73 -21.94 30.79
N ARG A 104 -21.79 -22.35 29.92
CA ARG A 104 -21.10 -21.46 28.96
C ARG A 104 -20.82 -22.17 27.64
N ILE A 105 -20.93 -21.44 26.52
CA ILE A 105 -20.66 -21.98 25.17
C ILE A 105 -19.22 -22.51 25.02
N CYS A 106 -18.20 -21.76 25.45
CA CYS A 106 -16.82 -22.24 25.45
C CYS A 106 -15.93 -21.44 26.40
N HIS A 107 -15.32 -22.12 27.37
CA HIS A 107 -14.50 -21.48 28.41
C HIS A 107 -13.23 -20.81 27.86
N ILE A 108 -12.79 -21.13 26.64
CA ILE A 108 -11.61 -20.51 26.02
C ILE A 108 -11.87 -19.03 25.70
N LEU A 109 -13.06 -18.72 25.17
CA LEU A 109 -13.44 -17.38 24.69
C LEU A 109 -14.27 -16.57 25.70
N SER A 110 -14.59 -17.14 26.87
CA SER A 110 -15.57 -16.57 27.82
C SER A 110 -14.98 -15.61 28.88
N GLU A 111 -13.78 -15.10 28.70
CA GLU A 111 -13.26 -13.99 29.52
C GLU A 111 -13.31 -12.71 28.69
N ALA A 112 -14.35 -11.92 28.92
CA ALA A 112 -14.25 -10.48 28.72
C ALA A 112 -13.26 -9.92 29.76
N PRO A 113 -12.42 -8.93 29.41
CA PRO A 113 -11.70 -8.15 30.42
C PRO A 113 -12.69 -7.43 31.37
#